data_AF-A0A2I0KWV7-F1
#
_entry.id   AF-A0A2I0KWV7-F1
#
_cell.length_a   1.000
_cell.length_b   1.000
_cell.length_c   1.000
_cell.angle_alpha   90.00
_cell.angle_beta   90.00
_cell.angle_gamma   90.00
#
_symmetry.space_group_name_H-M   'P 1'
#
loop_
_entity.id
_entity.type
_entity.pdbx_description
1 polymer ?
#
loop_
_entity_poly.entity_id
_entity_poly.type
_entity_poly.pdbx_seq_one_letter_code
_entity_poly.pdbx_strand_id
1 'polypeptide(L)'
;MDGGKLMIEKFDGSDYGFWRMQIKDYLYGKDLWQPLENKSIGMAEAEWKVLDRKAMSVIRLPLSRNVAFHTAKEKTTKGSYDAAAV
;
A
#
# COMPACT_ATOMS: atom_id res chain seq x y z
N MET A 1 -7.46 23.43 12.13
CA MET A 1 -6.45 22.44 12.53
C MET A 1 -6.19 21.58 11.32
N ASP A 2 -5.10 21.84 10.60
CA ASP A 2 -4.67 20.96 9.52
C ASP A 2 -4.38 19.60 10.16
N GLY A 3 -5.31 18.66 10.02
CA GLY A 3 -5.19 17.31 10.53
C GLY A 3 -3.86 16.76 10.08
N GLY A 4 -2.94 16.62 11.03
CA GLY A 4 -1.52 16.39 10.80
C GLY A 4 -1.35 15.36 9.69
N LYS A 5 -0.74 15.77 8.59
CA LYS A 5 -0.42 14.88 7.47
C LYS A 5 0.38 13.73 8.04
N LEU A 6 -0.26 12.58 8.24
CA LEU A 6 0.40 11.35 8.69
C LEU A 6 1.44 11.04 7.61
N MET A 7 2.70 11.37 7.90
CA MET A 7 3.82 11.08 7.02
C MET A 7 4.18 9.63 7.26
N ILE A 8 3.88 8.78 6.29
CA ILE A 8 4.40 7.41 6.27
C ILE A 8 5.91 7.53 6.08
N GLU A 9 6.68 6.90 6.96
CA GLU A 9 8.13 6.94 6.86
C GLU A 9 8.61 6.25 5.60
N LYS A 10 9.72 6.75 5.05
CA LYS A 10 10.32 6.15 3.88
C LYS A 10 10.95 4.81 4.26
N PHE A 11 10.49 3.73 3.64
CA PHE A 11 10.96 2.38 3.88
C PHE A 11 12.12 2.02 2.97
N ASP A 12 13.25 1.70 3.56
CA ASP A 12 14.48 1.33 2.86
C ASP A 12 14.81 -0.15 2.92
N GLY A 13 13.96 -0.97 3.54
CA GLY A 13 14.20 -2.38 3.84
C GLY A 13 14.38 -2.64 5.33
N SER A 14 14.63 -1.61 6.13
CA SER A 14 14.79 -1.72 7.58
C SER A 14 13.45 -1.69 8.31
N ASP A 15 13.35 -2.44 9.41
CA ASP A 15 12.18 -2.50 10.29
C ASP A 15 10.85 -2.68 9.52
N TYR A 16 10.79 -3.75 8.72
CA TYR A 16 9.59 -4.11 7.97
C TYR A 16 8.35 -4.21 8.86
N GLY A 17 8.50 -4.63 10.12
CA GLY A 17 7.40 -4.72 11.08
C GLY A 17 6.74 -3.36 11.33
N PHE A 18 7.54 -2.33 11.61
CA PHE A 18 7.05 -0.97 11.81
C PHE A 18 6.46 -0.36 10.54
N TRP A 19 7.15 -0.48 9.39
CA TRP A 19 6.62 0.00 8.11
C TRP A 19 5.27 -0.64 7.77
N ARG A 20 5.17 -1.96 7.96
CA ARG A 20 3.95 -2.73 7.72
C ARG A 20 2.80 -2.24 8.58
N MET A 21 3.05 -1.93 9.85
CA MET A 21 2.07 -1.37 10.78
C MET A 21 1.57 -0.01 10.27
N GLN A 22 2.48 0.93 9.97
CA GLN A 22 2.12 2.26 9.48
C GLN A 22 1.30 2.23 8.18
N ILE A 23 1.70 1.41 7.20
CA ILE A 23 0.99 1.27 5.93
C ILE A 23 -0.41 0.69 6.14
N LYS A 24 -0.54 -0.34 6.98
CA LYS A 24 -1.85 -0.93 7.28
C LYS A 24 -2.77 0.09 7.92
N ASP A 25 -2.34 0.74 8.99
CA ASP A 25 -3.17 1.72 9.71
C ASP A 25 -3.58 2.88 8.80
N TYR A 26 -2.67 3.35 7.95
CA TYR A 26 -2.97 4.40 6.98
C TYR A 26 -4.01 3.94 5.94
N LEU A 27 -3.88 2.72 5.38
CA LEU A 27 -4.84 2.19 4.41
C LEU A 27 -6.22 1.98 5.05
N TYR A 28 -6.28 1.49 6.29
CA TYR A 28 -7.53 1.35 7.05
C TYR A 28 -8.18 2.71 7.33
N GLY A 29 -7.41 3.71 7.78
CA GLY A 29 -7.91 5.07 8.02
C GLY A 29 -8.33 5.84 6.76
N LYS A 30 -8.08 5.29 5.56
CA LYS A 30 -8.46 5.86 4.26
C LYS A 30 -9.50 5.03 3.51
N ASP A 31 -10.02 3.96 4.10
CA ASP A 31 -10.91 2.99 3.44
C ASP A 31 -10.28 2.35 2.18
N LEU A 32 -8.95 2.20 2.16
CA LEU A 32 -8.17 1.62 1.06
C LEU A 32 -7.63 0.22 1.40
N TRP A 33 -8.15 -0.43 2.45
CA TRP A 33 -7.59 -1.69 2.97
C TRP A 33 -8.02 -2.93 2.17
N GLN A 34 -9.18 -2.91 1.51
CA GLN A 34 -9.74 -4.10 0.84
C GLN A 34 -8.77 -4.77 -0.17
N PRO A 35 -7.98 -4.02 -0.97
CA PRO A 35 -6.96 -4.60 -1.86
C PRO A 35 -5.85 -5.42 -1.19
N LEU A 36 -5.67 -5.31 0.14
CA LEU A 36 -4.73 -6.15 0.89
C LEU A 36 -5.28 -7.58 1.12
N GLU A 37 -6.59 -7.69 1.29
CA GLU A 37 -7.26 -8.92 1.72
C GLU A 37 -7.72 -9.77 0.54
N ASN A 38 -8.49 -9.20 -0.39
CA ASN A 38 -8.85 -9.70 -1.73
C ASN A 38 -10.01 -8.84 -2.31
N LYS A 39 -10.36 -9.02 -3.59
CA LYS A 39 -11.53 -8.36 -4.19
C LYS A 39 -12.80 -8.75 -3.44
N SER A 40 -13.55 -7.75 -2.94
CA SER A 40 -14.84 -7.99 -2.30
C SER A 40 -15.88 -8.48 -3.31
N ILE A 41 -16.69 -9.45 -2.89
CA ILE A 41 -17.79 -9.99 -3.67
C ILE A 41 -18.85 -8.89 -3.80
N GLY A 42 -19.18 -8.49 -5.04
CA GLY A 42 -20.18 -7.46 -5.33
C GLY A 42 -19.61 -6.11 -5.82
N MET A 43 -18.29 -5.89 -5.74
CA MET A 43 -17.68 -4.67 -6.28
C MET A 43 -17.51 -4.73 -7.79
N ALA A 44 -17.90 -3.65 -8.48
CA ALA A 44 -17.71 -3.51 -9.91
C ALA A 44 -16.22 -3.56 -10.28
N GLU A 45 -15.87 -4.12 -11.44
CA GLU A 45 -14.47 -4.24 -11.85
C GLU A 45 -13.76 -2.88 -12.00
N ALA A 46 -14.46 -1.87 -12.53
CA ALA A 46 -13.93 -0.53 -12.68
C ALA A 46 -13.63 0.12 -11.32
N GLU A 47 -14.55 -0.03 -10.36
CA GLU A 47 -14.39 0.46 -8.99
C GLU A 47 -13.21 -0.22 -8.29
N TRP A 48 -13.11 -1.55 -8.42
CA TRP A 48 -12.01 -2.33 -7.89
C TRP A 48 -10.65 -1.88 -8.45
N LYS A 49 -10.55 -1.66 -9.78
CA LYS A 49 -9.30 -1.18 -10.40
C LYS A 49 -8.86 0.17 -9.85
N VAL A 50 -9.81 1.07 -9.60
CA VAL A 50 -9.52 2.39 -9.00
C VAL A 50 -9.05 2.22 -7.56
N LEU A 51 -9.72 1.39 -6.77
CA LEU A 51 -9.37 1.13 -5.37
C LEU A 51 -7.99 0.48 -5.26
N ASP A 52 -7.73 -0.59 -6.03
CA ASP A 52 -6.44 -1.28 -6.08
C ASP A 52 -5.32 -0.33 -6.51
N ARG A 53 -5.54 0.52 -7.52
CA ARG A 53 -4.52 1.50 -7.92
C ARG A 53 -4.20 2.53 -6.82
N LYS A 54 -5.22 2.99 -6.08
CA LYS A 54 -5.04 3.92 -4.95
C LYS A 54 -4.24 3.29 -3.83
N ALA A 55 -4.62 2.10 -3.39
CA ALA A 55 -3.93 1.38 -2.31
C ALA A 55 -2.48 1.04 -2.70
N MET A 56 -2.26 0.57 -3.93
CA MET A 56 -0.92 0.35 -4.49
C MET A 56 -0.05 1.62 -4.49
N SER A 57 -0.63 2.78 -4.80
CA SER A 57 0.11 4.05 -4.76
C SER A 57 0.56 4.40 -3.34
N VAL A 58 -0.28 4.16 -2.34
CA VAL A 58 0.07 4.40 -0.91
C VAL A 58 1.24 3.52 -0.49
N ILE A 59 1.30 2.28 -0.97
CA ILE A 59 2.41 1.36 -0.68
C ILE A 59 3.71 1.80 -1.36
N ARG A 60 3.64 2.25 -2.62
CA ARG A 60 4.83 2.56 -3.44
C ARG A 60 5.48 3.89 -3.14
N LEU A 61 4.70 4.91 -2.79
CA LEU A 61 5.20 6.27 -2.56
C LEU A 61 6.25 6.38 -1.43
N PRO A 62 6.08 5.71 -0.27
CA PRO A 62 7.07 5.73 0.79
C PRO A 62 8.21 4.71 0.60
N LEU A 63 8.36 4.06 -0.56
CA LEU A 63 9.48 3.14 -0.76
C LEU A 63 10.77 3.91 -1.11
N SER A 64 11.89 3.40 -0.63
CA SER A 64 13.19 3.77 -1.19
C SER A 64 13.30 3.32 -2.63
N ARG A 65 14.21 3.95 -3.38
CA ARG A 65 14.38 3.66 -4.81
C ARG A 65 14.64 2.17 -5.06
N ASN A 66 15.48 1.54 -4.24
CA ASN A 66 15.86 0.13 -4.41
C ASN A 66 14.66 -0.79 -4.16
N VAL A 67 13.91 -0.55 -3.09
CA VAL A 67 12.70 -1.33 -2.77
C VAL A 67 11.59 -1.10 -3.80
N ALA A 68 11.43 0.14 -4.28
CA ALA A 68 10.48 0.48 -5.34
C ALA A 68 10.76 -0.28 -6.65
N PHE A 69 12.03 -0.47 -7.02
CA PHE A 69 12.40 -1.25 -8.20
C PHE A 69 12.01 -2.73 -8.07
N HIS A 70 12.17 -3.34 -6.90
CA HIS A 70 11.78 -4.73 -6.68
C HIS A 70 10.25 -4.93 -6.76
N THR A 71 9.48 -3.94 -6.31
CA THR A 71 8.01 -3.98 -6.31
C THR A 71 7.39 -3.53 -7.65
N ALA A 72 8.17 -2.93 -8.56
CA ALA A 72 7.65 -2.37 -9.81
C ALA A 72 7.00 -3.40 -10.75
N LYS A 73 7.41 -4.67 -10.66
CA LYS A 73 6.85 -5.79 -11.46
C LYS A 73 5.44 -6.19 -11.03
N GLU A 74 5.02 -5.81 -9.83
CA GLU A 74 3.76 -6.22 -9.25
C GLU A 74 2.60 -5.46 -9.90
N LYS A 75 1.49 -6.16 -10.15
CA LYS A 75 0.30 -5.60 -10.80
C LYS A 75 -0.88 -5.39 -9.86
N THR A 76 -0.73 -5.80 -8.60
CA THR A 76 -1.78 -5.68 -7.57
C THR A 76 -1.23 -5.07 -6.29
N THR A 77 -2.11 -4.50 -5.47
CA THR A 77 -1.74 -3.98 -4.14
C THR A 77 -1.15 -5.08 -3.28
N LYS A 78 -1.81 -6.24 -3.23
CA LYS A 78 -1.34 -7.41 -2.49
C LYS A 78 0.07 -7.84 -2.92
N GLY A 79 0.32 -7.96 -4.22
CA GLY A 79 1.64 -8.29 -4.73
C GLY A 79 2.69 -7.25 -4.34
N SER A 80 2.36 -5.95 -4.44
CA SER A 80 3.27 -4.87 -4.04
C SER A 80 3.57 -4.86 -2.54
N TYR A 81 2.57 -5.20 -1.71
CA TYR A 81 2.68 -5.28 -0.26
C TYR A 81 3.57 -6.47 0.18
N ASP A 82 3.38 -7.62 -0.46
CA ASP A 82 4.14 -8.83 -0.18
C ASP A 82 5.59 -8.73 -0.71
N ALA A 83 5.79 -8.14 -1.90
CA ALA A 83 7.10 -7.94 -2.50
C ALA A 83 7.97 -6.92 -1.75
N ALA A 84 7.38 -6.02 -0.95
CA ALA A 84 8.13 -5.12 -0.09
C ALA A 84 8.74 -5.83 1.13
N ALA A 85 8.37 -7.08 1.41
CA ALA A 85 8.87 -7.87 2.53
C ALA A 85 10.18 -8.63 2.24
N VAL A 86 10.72 -8.52 1.02
CA VAL A 86 11.78 -9.39 0.48
C VAL A 86 13.05 -8.62 0.15
#